data_AF-A0A845Z458-F1
#
_entry.id   AF-A0A845Z458-F1
#
_cell.length_a   1.000
_cell.length_b   1.000
_cell.length_c   1.000
_cell.angle_alpha   90.00
_cell.angle_beta   90.00
_cell.angle_gamma   90.00
#
_symmetry.space_group_name_H-M   'P 1'
#
loop_
_entity.id
_entity.type
_entity.pdbx_description
1 polymer ?
#
loop_
_entity_poly.entity_id
_entity_poly.type
_entity_poly.pdbx_seq_one_letter_code
_entity_poly.pdbx_strand_id
1 'polypeptide(L)'
;SSVFETITFSPEGDRAIVRGQMIGTGSHNYRVRMIQGQTMTIKNFGDVFPAIISPDGQLMAREPNIEGNENEWTDIIPISGLYTLQLDSNFRGFEYEFLVEIKENSSRI
;
A
#
# COMPACT_ATOMS: atom_id res chain seq x y z
N SER A 1 18.57 -0.97 6.56
CA SER A 1 18.24 -2.37 6.21
C SER A 1 16.90 -2.39 5.48
N SER A 2 16.60 -3.38 4.64
CA SER A 2 15.30 -3.48 3.97
C SER A 2 14.59 -4.75 4.39
N VAL A 3 13.35 -4.62 4.82
CA VAL A 3 12.45 -5.74 5.14
C VAL A 3 11.44 -5.89 4.00
N PHE A 4 11.14 -7.14 3.64
CA PHE A 4 10.14 -7.48 2.63
C PHE A 4 9.12 -8.43 3.22
N GLU A 5 7.85 -8.03 3.20
CA GLU A 5 6.73 -8.82 3.70
C GLU A 5 5.64 -8.92 2.63
N THR A 6 4.96 -10.07 2.57
CA THR A 6 3.80 -10.25 1.69
C THR A 6 2.55 -9.98 2.50
N ILE A 7 1.67 -9.11 2.00
CA ILE A 7 0.38 -8.87 2.64
C ILE A 7 -0.47 -10.12 2.46
N THR A 8 -0.91 -10.69 3.57
CA THR A 8 -1.84 -11.83 3.58
C THR A 8 -3.23 -11.31 3.93
N PHE A 9 -4.16 -11.45 3.00
CA PHE A 9 -5.57 -11.15 3.22
C PHE A 9 -6.22 -12.32 3.95
N SER A 10 -7.23 -12.05 4.78
CA SER A 10 -8.02 -13.13 5.35
C SER A 10 -8.75 -13.90 4.23
N PRO A 11 -9.02 -15.21 4.39
CA PRO A 11 -9.60 -16.03 3.31
C PRO A 11 -10.94 -15.54 2.76
N GLU A 12 -11.68 -14.76 3.56
CA GLU A 12 -12.96 -14.14 3.19
C GLU A 12 -12.87 -12.61 3.06
N GLY A 13 -11.67 -12.06 3.26
CA GLY A 13 -11.46 -10.62 3.34
C GLY A 13 -10.84 -10.07 2.08
N ASP A 14 -11.39 -8.94 1.67
CA ASP A 14 -10.84 -8.06 0.66
C ASP A 14 -9.94 -6.99 1.31
N ARG A 15 -9.56 -7.22 2.58
CA ARG A 15 -8.95 -6.26 3.50
C ARG A 15 -7.80 -6.86 4.32
N ALA A 16 -6.75 -6.08 4.52
CA ALA A 16 -5.63 -6.42 5.40
C ALA A 16 -5.13 -5.17 6.14
N ILE A 17 -5.00 -5.27 7.47
CA ILE A 17 -4.36 -4.22 8.27
C ILE A 17 -2.87 -4.52 8.36
N VAL A 18 -2.05 -3.53 7.98
CA VAL A 18 -0.59 -3.57 8.08
C VAL A 18 -0.16 -2.64 9.21
N ARG A 19 0.65 -3.16 10.12
CA ARG A 19 1.16 -2.44 11.29
C ARG A 19 2.63 -2.72 11.49
N GLY A 20 3.35 -1.75 12.02
CA GLY A 20 4.72 -1.95 12.46
C GLY A 20 5.37 -0.68 12.99
N GLN A 21 6.65 -0.79 13.30
CA GLN A 21 7.45 0.29 13.83
C GLN A 21 8.82 0.29 13.15
N MET A 22 9.29 1.47 12.77
CA MET A 22 10.67 1.69 12.34
C MET A 22 11.44 2.35 13.48
N ILE A 23 12.58 1.78 13.86
CA ILE A 23 13.44 2.26 14.97
C ILE A 23 14.80 2.78 14.44
N GLY A 24 15.05 2.69 13.13
CA GLY A 24 16.35 3.04 12.54
C GLY A 24 16.28 3.34 11.05
N THR A 25 17.41 3.19 10.35
CA THR A 25 17.50 3.46 8.91
C THR A 25 17.02 2.27 8.08
N GLY A 26 16.23 2.53 7.04
CA GLY A 26 15.80 1.46 6.16
C GLY A 26 14.46 1.67 5.51
N SER A 27 13.94 0.58 4.97
CA SER A 27 12.63 0.55 4.32
C SER A 27 11.87 -0.71 4.72
N HIS A 28 10.58 -0.60 5.03
CA HIS A 28 9.67 -1.73 5.08
C HIS A 28 8.87 -1.79 3.78
N ASN A 29 8.91 -2.94 3.10
CA ASN A 29 8.30 -3.11 1.79
C ASN A 29 7.25 -4.22 1.87
N TYR A 30 6.00 -3.85 1.63
CA TYR A 30 4.89 -4.78 1.61
C TYR A 30 4.46 -5.07 0.18
N ARG A 31 4.36 -6.34 -0.17
CA ARG A 31 4.01 -6.80 -1.52
C ARG A 31 2.56 -7.23 -1.57
N VAL A 32 1.82 -6.68 -2.53
CA VAL A 32 0.42 -7.02 -2.79
C VAL A 32 0.25 -7.41 -4.26
N ARG A 33 -0.34 -8.57 -4.51
CA ARG A 33 -0.63 -9.04 -5.87
C ARG A 33 -1.99 -8.50 -6.28
N MET A 34 -2.02 -7.81 -7.42
CA MET A 34 -3.22 -7.23 -7.99
C MET A 34 -3.45 -7.70 -9.42
N ILE A 35 -4.70 -7.65 -9.84
CA ILE A 35 -5.14 -7.90 -11.21
C ILE A 35 -5.60 -6.57 -11.80
N GLN A 36 -5.26 -6.32 -13.06
CA GLN A 36 -5.72 -5.15 -13.81
C GLN A 36 -7.23 -5.00 -13.70
N GLY A 37 -7.68 -3.77 -13.45
CA GLY A 37 -9.08 -3.42 -13.30
C GLY A 37 -9.62 -3.57 -11.87
N GLN A 38 -8.94 -4.26 -10.96
CA GLN A 38 -9.28 -4.19 -9.53
C GLN A 38 -9.11 -2.76 -9.00
N THR A 39 -9.83 -2.42 -7.95
CA THR A 39 -9.60 -1.18 -7.19
C THR A 39 -8.74 -1.49 -5.97
N MET A 40 -7.71 -0.69 -5.72
CA MET A 40 -6.99 -0.68 -4.45
C MET A 40 -7.33 0.58 -3.69
N THR A 41 -7.66 0.42 -2.41
CA THR A 41 -7.84 1.52 -1.46
C THR A 41 -6.84 1.33 -0.33
N ILE A 42 -6.09 2.39 -0.02
CA ILE A 42 -5.19 2.46 1.13
C ILE A 42 -5.73 3.51 2.09
N LYS A 43 -6.01 3.12 3.33
CA LYS A 43 -6.39 4.04 4.41
C LYS A 43 -5.30 4.08 5.45
N ASN A 44 -4.65 5.22 5.59
CA ASN A 44 -3.63 5.45 6.60
C ASN A 44 -4.28 5.83 7.94
N PHE A 45 -3.80 5.21 9.01
CA PHE A 45 -4.19 5.49 10.39
C PHE A 45 -3.01 5.94 11.25
N GLY A 46 -1.79 5.92 10.71
CA GLY A 46 -0.56 6.34 11.39
C GLY A 46 0.03 7.63 10.81
N ASP A 47 1.27 7.90 11.19
CA ASP A 47 1.95 9.17 10.88
C ASP A 47 2.45 9.29 9.44
N VAL A 48 2.48 8.18 8.70
CA VAL A 48 3.09 8.12 7.36
C VAL A 48 2.29 7.27 6.39
N PHE A 49 2.07 7.81 5.20
CA PHE A 49 1.47 7.10 4.10
C PHE A 49 2.51 6.32 3.28
N PRO A 50 2.30 5.03 2.97
CA PRO A 50 3.25 4.26 2.18
C PRO A 50 3.31 4.74 0.72
N ALA A 51 4.50 4.80 0.14
CA ALA A 51 4.66 4.97 -1.30
C ALA A 51 4.11 3.73 -2.03
N ILE A 52 3.30 3.93 -3.07
CA ILE A 52 2.70 2.86 -3.86
C ILE A 52 3.45 2.78 -5.18
N ILE A 53 4.12 1.66 -5.42
CA ILE A 53 4.97 1.43 -6.57
C ILE A 53 4.39 0.29 -7.40
N SER A 54 4.18 0.54 -8.68
CA SER A 54 3.64 -0.43 -9.65
C SER A 54 4.65 -1.52 -10.03
N PRO A 55 4.20 -2.62 -10.65
CA PRO A 55 5.06 -3.70 -11.09
C PRO A 55 6.19 -3.28 -12.05
N ASP A 56 5.97 -2.23 -12.83
CA ASP A 56 6.97 -1.63 -13.74
C ASP A 56 7.85 -0.56 -13.06
N GLY A 57 7.68 -0.34 -11.76
CA GLY A 57 8.50 0.57 -10.95
C GLY A 57 8.03 2.02 -10.95
N GLN A 58 6.85 2.34 -11.51
CA GLN A 58 6.30 3.68 -11.46
C GLN A 58 5.69 3.98 -10.09
N LEU A 59 5.89 5.21 -9.63
CA LEU A 59 5.28 5.70 -8.41
C LEU A 59 3.83 6.14 -8.69
N MET A 60 2.87 5.44 -8.10
CA MET A 60 1.45 5.77 -8.20
C MET A 60 1.02 6.80 -7.15
N ALA A 61 1.51 6.66 -5.92
CA ALA A 61 1.15 7.56 -4.81
C ALA A 61 2.26 7.62 -3.76
N ARG A 62 2.35 8.76 -3.08
CA ARG A 62 3.13 9.01 -1.84
C ARG A 62 2.72 10.38 -1.27
N GLU A 63 3.05 10.68 -0.03
CA GLU A 63 3.01 12.05 0.46
C GLU A 63 4.01 12.97 -0.29
N PRO A 64 3.67 14.26 -0.55
CA PRO A 64 2.37 14.93 -0.40
C PRO A 64 1.48 14.80 -1.66
N ASN A 65 1.82 13.90 -2.59
CA ASN A 65 1.17 13.75 -3.90
C ASN A 65 -0.21 13.05 -3.82
N ILE A 66 -0.79 12.93 -2.62
CA ILE A 66 -2.13 12.36 -2.42
C ILE A 66 -3.10 13.55 -2.41
N GLU A 67 -3.85 13.71 -3.50
CA GLU A 67 -4.90 14.73 -3.59
C GLU A 67 -6.19 14.23 -2.93
N GLY A 68 -6.82 15.04 -2.07
CA GLY A 68 -8.09 14.70 -1.40
C GLY A 68 -7.94 14.39 0.09
N ASN A 69 -8.70 13.42 0.59
CA ASN A 69 -8.68 13.02 2.00
C ASN A 69 -7.27 12.52 2.35
N GLU A 70 -6.46 13.33 3.03
CA GLU A 70 -5.01 13.17 3.21
C GLU A 70 -4.58 11.81 3.79
N ASN A 71 -5.53 11.05 4.34
CA ASN A 71 -5.33 9.73 4.92
C ASN A 71 -5.85 8.57 4.05
N GLU A 72 -6.32 8.81 2.83
CA GLU A 72 -6.88 7.77 1.96
C GLU A 72 -6.49 7.98 0.50
N TRP A 73 -6.07 6.90 -0.16
CA TRP A 73 -5.87 6.86 -1.60
C TRP A 73 -6.67 5.70 -2.19
N THR A 74 -7.28 5.92 -3.35
CA THR A 74 -7.99 4.88 -4.09
C THR A 74 -7.72 5.03 -5.58
N ASP A 75 -7.41 3.93 -6.26
CA ASP A 75 -7.24 3.92 -7.71
C ASP A 75 -7.59 2.55 -8.33
N ILE A 76 -7.85 2.56 -9.63
CA ILE A 76 -8.02 1.37 -10.46
C ILE A 76 -6.65 0.89 -10.92
N ILE A 77 -6.36 -0.39 -10.71
CA ILE A 77 -5.08 -1.00 -11.03
C ILE A 77 -4.88 -1.03 -12.55
N PRO A 78 -3.85 -0.33 -13.07
CA PRO A 78 -3.64 -0.21 -14.51
C PRO A 78 -3.02 -1.46 -15.13
N ILE A 79 -2.22 -2.23 -14.36
CA ILE A 79 -1.52 -3.42 -14.83
C ILE A 79 -1.55 -4.53 -13.78
N SER A 80 -1.72 -5.79 -14.20
CA SER A 80 -1.62 -6.93 -13.29
C SER A 80 -0.18 -7.12 -12.83
N GLY A 81 0.03 -7.45 -11.55
CA GLY A 81 1.37 -7.76 -11.05
C GLY A 81 1.53 -7.60 -9.55
N LEU A 82 2.79 -7.49 -9.13
CA LEU A 82 3.17 -7.30 -7.73
C LEU A 82 3.46 -5.82 -7.47
N TYR A 83 2.57 -5.19 -6.72
CA TYR A 83 2.72 -3.82 -6.25
C TYR A 83 3.51 -3.82 -4.93
N THR A 84 4.24 -2.73 -4.69
CA THR A 84 4.99 -2.52 -3.45
C THR A 84 4.43 -1.31 -2.71
N LEU A 85 4.04 -1.50 -1.45
CA LEU A 85 3.74 -0.44 -0.49
C LEU A 85 4.99 -0.24 0.37
N GLN A 86 5.70 0.86 0.15
CA GLN A 86 7.00 1.13 0.75
C GLN A 86 6.90 2.22 1.80
N LEU A 87 7.45 1.94 2.98
CA LEU A 87 7.71 2.90 4.03
C LEU A 87 9.21 3.10 4.13
N ASP A 88 9.70 4.30 3.84
CA ASP A 88 11.09 4.68 4.02
C ASP A 88 11.22 5.45 5.35
N SER A 89 12.16 5.02 6.19
CA SER A 89 12.35 5.63 7.50
C SER A 89 12.78 7.09 7.40
N ASN A 90 13.48 7.47 6.32
CA ASN A 90 14.07 8.80 6.16
C ASN A 90 14.88 9.22 7.41
N PHE A 91 15.59 8.27 8.03
CA PHE A 91 16.35 8.46 9.28
C PHE A 91 15.48 8.83 10.52
N ARG A 92 14.17 8.59 10.45
CA ARG A 92 13.22 8.80 11.56
C ARG A 92 12.69 7.46 12.06
N GLY A 93 12.35 7.44 13.35
CA GLY A 93 11.54 6.36 13.91
C GLY A 93 10.06 6.77 13.92
N PHE A 94 9.19 5.85 13.53
CA PHE A 94 7.74 6.05 13.57
C PHE A 94 7.02 4.71 13.67
N GLU A 95 5.82 4.76 14.21
CA GLU A 95 4.84 3.70 14.10
C GLU A 95 3.96 3.95 12.88
N TYR A 96 3.53 2.89 12.23
CA TYR A 96 2.62 3.00 11.10
C TYR A 96 1.52 1.95 11.20
N GLU A 97 0.35 2.37 10.75
CA GLU A 97 -0.81 1.51 10.62
C GLU A 97 -1.58 1.97 9.39
N PHE A 98 -1.87 1.05 8.48
CA PHE A 98 -2.75 1.32 7.35
C PHE A 98 -3.55 0.08 6.96
N LEU A 99 -4.76 0.30 6.43
CA LEU A 99 -5.58 -0.72 5.80
C LEU A 99 -5.33 -0.75 4.30
N VAL A 100 -5.17 -1.95 3.77
CA VAL A 100 -5.24 -2.24 2.34
C VAL A 100 -6.58 -2.91 2.06
N GLU A 101 -7.39 -2.31 1.20
CA GLU A 101 -8.66 -2.87 0.70
C GLU A 101 -8.55 -3.07 -0.82
N ILE A 102 -8.95 -4.24 -1.31
CA ILE A 102 -8.95 -4.61 -2.73
C ILE A 102 -10.39 -4.87 -3.12
N LYS A 103 -10.87 -4.34 -4.24
CA LYS A 103 -12.19 -4.71 -4.77
C LYS A 103 -12.06 -5.23 -6.19
N GLU A 104 -12.75 -6.34 -6.44
CA GLU A 104 -13.02 -6.76 -7.80
C GLU A 104 -13.93 -5.72 -8.45
N ASN A 105 -13.51 -5.20 -9.60
CA ASN A 105 -14.42 -4.43 -10.42
C ASN A 105 -15.39 -5.41 -11.07
N SER A 106 -16.52 -5.63 -10.39
CA SER A 106 -17.60 -6.49 -10.84
C SER A 106 -18.37 -5.82 -11.99
N SER A 107 -17.69 -5.55 -13.09
CA SER A 107 -18.35 -5.43 -14.39
C SER A 107 -18.67 -6.86 -14.87
N ARG A 108 -19.58 -7.52 -14.17
CA ARG A 108 -20.23 -8.73 -14.67
C ARG A 108 -21.20 -8.28 -15.75
N ILE A 109 -20.78 -8.52 -16.99
CA ILE A 109 -21.60 -8.57 -18.21
C ILE A 109 -22.65 -9.68 -18.04
#